data_AF-A0A838BJY5-F1
#
_entry.id   AF-A0A838BJY5-F1
#
_cell.length_a   1.000
_cell.length_b   1.000
_cell.length_c   1.000
_cell.angle_alpha   90.00
_cell.angle_beta   90.00
_cell.angle_gamma   90.00
#
_symmetry.space_group_name_H-M   'P 1'
#
loop_
_entity.id
_entity.type
_entity.pdbx_description
1 polymer ?
#
loop_
_entity_poly.entity_id
_entity_poly.type
_entity_poly.pdbx_seq_one_letter_code
_entity_poly.pdbx_strand_id
1 'polypeptide(L)' 'MYTFRKTPAKSVMFVVDYDDARRAYLWIDDLEKASDARFVEGMARARQEQGTLPEGTITSIRRVR' A
#
# COMPACT_ATOMS: atom_id res chain seq x y z
N MET A 1 -24.29 -8.27 -26.17
CA MET A 1 -23.78 -8.51 -24.81
C MET A 1 -22.46 -7.75 -24.67
N TYR A 2 -22.46 -6.58 -24.02
CA TYR A 2 -21.23 -5.80 -23.81
C TYR A 2 -20.48 -6.42 -22.62
N THR A 3 -19.42 -7.16 -22.91
CA THR A 3 -18.46 -7.60 -21.90
C THR A 3 -17.63 -6.40 -21.49
N PHE A 4 -18.03 -5.75 -20.39
CA PHE A 4 -17.18 -4.78 -19.70
C PHE A 4 -15.94 -5.52 -19.22
N ARG A 5 -14.88 -5.55 -20.04
CA ARG A 5 -13.54 -5.90 -19.59
C ARG A 5 -13.14 -4.86 -18.55
N LYS A 6 -13.29 -5.19 -17.26
CA LYS A 6 -12.62 -4.43 -16.19
C LYS A 6 -11.15 -4.37 -16.57
N THR A 7 -10.69 -3.19 -16.95
CA THR A 7 -9.26 -2.93 -17.05
C THR A 7 -8.65 -3.32 -15.72
N PRO A 8 -7.59 -4.15 -15.70
CA PRO A 8 -6.93 -4.48 -14.44
C PRO A 8 -6.53 -3.16 -13.79
N ALA A 9 -6.90 -3.00 -12.52
CA ALA A 9 -6.53 -1.82 -11.75
C ALA A 9 -5.00 -1.70 -11.82
N LYS A 10 -4.52 -0.62 -12.43
CA LYS A 10 -3.07 -0.39 -12.56
C LYS A 10 -2.42 -0.25 -11.18
N SER A 11 -3.20 0.20 -10.20
CA SER A 11 -2.72 0.51 -8.86
C SER A 11 -3.35 -0.38 -7.81
N VAL A 12 -2.55 -0.73 -6.81
CA VAL A 12 -2.93 -1.49 -5.62
C VAL A 12 -2.88 -0.58 -4.42
N MET A 13 -3.92 -0.62 -3.60
CA MET A 13 -3.97 0.10 -2.33
C MET A 13 -3.59 -0.84 -1.19
N PHE A 14 -2.83 -0.32 -0.24
CA PHE A 14 -2.44 -0.99 0.98
C PHE A 14 -2.89 -0.15 2.16
N VAL A 15 -3.29 -0.82 3.23
CA VAL A 15 -3.46 -0.23 4.55
C VAL A 15 -2.22 -0.54 5.38
N VAL A 16 -1.70 0.49 6.04
CA VAL A 16 -0.59 0.43 6.97
C VAL A 16 -1.20 0.65 8.36
N ASP A 17 -1.19 -0.38 9.18
CA ASP A 17 -1.63 -0.32 10.56
C ASP A 17 -0.43 0.03 11.47
N TYR A 18 -0.67 0.94 12.42
CA TYR A 18 0.31 1.35 13.42
C TYR A 18 -0.07 0.81 14.80
N ASP A 19 0.89 0.82 15.71
CA ASP A 19 0.73 0.33 17.09
C ASP A 19 -0.29 1.16 17.90
N ASP A 20 -0.39 2.46 17.60
CA ASP A 20 -1.28 3.41 18.27
C ASP A 20 -2.69 3.48 17.66
N ALA A 21 -3.13 2.38 17.03
CA ALA A 21 -4.41 2.22 16.34
C ALA A 21 -4.63 3.16 15.14
N ARG A 22 -3.64 3.98 14.75
CA ARG A 22 -3.71 4.75 13.51
C ARG A 22 -3.57 3.84 12.30
N ARG A 23 -4.19 4.28 11.21
CA ARG A 23 -4.07 3.63 9.91
C ARG A 23 -3.72 4.66 8.87
N ALA A 24 -2.79 4.31 7.99
CA ALA A 24 -2.50 5.09 6.81
C ALA A 24 -2.72 4.25 5.56
N TYR A 25 -2.80 4.92 4.42
CA TYR A 25 -3.03 4.26 3.15
C TYR A 25 -1.89 4.54 2.18
N LEU A 26 -1.53 3.50 1.44
CA LEU A 26 -0.42 3.50 0.51
C LEU A 26 -0.92 2.98 -0.85
N TRP A 27 -0.85 3.83 -1.88
CA TRP A 27 -1.10 3.45 -3.27
C TRP A 27 0.20 3.15 -3.98
N ILE A 28 0.23 2.02 -4.70
CA ILE A 28 1.34 1.57 -5.55
C ILE A 28 0.79 1.30 -6.94
N ASP A 29 1.23 2.07 -7.93
CA ASP A 29 0.78 1.99 -9.33
C ASP A 29 1.43 0.86 -10.15
N ASP A 30 2.30 0.08 -9.52
CA ASP A 30 3.08 -0.98 -10.14
C ASP A 30 2.71 -2.31 -9.49
N LEU A 31 2.01 -3.15 -10.25
CA LEU A 31 1.47 -4.43 -9.78
C LEU A 31 2.58 -5.44 -9.44
N GLU A 32 3.70 -5.43 -10.15
CA GLU A 32 4.82 -6.33 -9.89
C GLU A 32 5.46 -5.97 -8.55
N LYS A 33 5.70 -4.67 -8.35
CA LYS A 33 6.21 -4.13 -7.07
C LYS A 33 5.23 -4.30 -5.92
N ALA A 34 3.93 -4.16 -6.17
CA ALA A 34 2.89 -4.41 -5.18
C ALA A 34 2.74 -5.90 -4.82
N SER A 35 3.22 -6.81 -5.66
CA SER A 35 3.22 -8.23 -5.33
C SER A 35 4.39 -8.61 -4.41
N ASP A 36 5.44 -7.79 -4.33
CA ASP A 36 6.60 -8.02 -3.48
C ASP A 36 6.39 -7.35 -2.11
N ALA A 37 6.17 -8.17 -1.07
CA ALA A 37 5.95 -7.68 0.27
C ALA A 37 7.13 -6.86 0.83
N ARG A 38 8.38 -7.25 0.53
CA ARG A 38 9.57 -6.53 1.00
C ARG A 38 9.69 -5.16 0.34
N PHE A 39 9.34 -5.08 -0.94
CA PHE A 39 9.28 -3.81 -1.66
C PHE A 39 8.23 -2.90 -1.01
N VAL A 40 7.02 -3.42 -0.75
CA VAL A 40 5.94 -2.67 -0.10
C VAL A 40 6.37 -2.15 1.28
N GLU A 41 7.00 -2.97 2.11
CA GLU A 41 7.52 -2.58 3.41
C GLU A 41 8.63 -1.50 3.30
N GLY A 42 9.55 -1.66 2.35
CA GLY A 42 10.58 -0.66 2.07
C GLY A 42 9.98 0.67 1.65
N MET A 43 8.95 0.65 0.81
CA MET A 43 8.26 1.85 0.32
C MET A 43 7.45 2.54 1.43
N ALA A 44 6.79 1.77 2.29
CA ALA A 44 6.08 2.32 3.45
C ALA A 44 7.06 3.07 4.38
N ARG A 45 8.22 2.46 4.68
CA ARG A 45 9.26 3.11 5.47
C ARG A 45 9.85 4.34 4.80
N ALA A 46 10.16 4.28 3.51
CA ALA A 46 10.66 5.43 2.77
C ALA A 46 9.67 6.60 2.77
N ARG A 47 8.35 6.33 2.65
CA ARG A 47 7.33 7.37 2.74
C ARG A 47 7.15 7.93 4.14
N GLN A 48 7.41 7.13 5.17
CA GLN A 48 7.44 7.60 6.56
C GLN A 48 8.63 8.53 6.78
N GLU A 49 9.81 8.19 6.27
CA GLU A 49 11.00 9.07 6.32
C GLU A 49 10.79 10.38 5.54
N GLN A 50 10.02 10.34 4.44
CA GLN A 50 9.61 11.53 3.68
C GLN A 50 8.48 12.34 4.35
N GLY A 51 7.95 11.89 5.49
CA GLY A 51 6.82 12.52 6.19
C GLY A 51 5.48 12.43 5.45
N THR A 52 5.38 11.59 4.42
CA THR A 52 4.13 11.35 3.68
C THR A 52 3.26 10.29 4.37
N LEU A 53 3.89 9.36 5.10
CA LEU A 53 3.20 8.47 6.03
C LEU A 53 3.45 8.93 7.47
N PRO A 54 2.47 8.75 8.37
CA PRO A 54 2.65 9.07 9.78
C PRO A 54 3.88 8.39 10.36
N GLU A 55 4.62 9.12 11.18
CA GLU A 55 5.65 8.53 12.02
C GLU A 55 5.02 7.61 13.07
N GLY A 56 5.68 6.47 13.31
CA GLY A 56 5.26 5.48 14.29
C GLY A 56 5.79 4.09 13.96
N THR A 57 5.49 3.13 14.82
CA THR A 57 5.80 1.72 14.57
C THR A 57 4.71 1.10 13.71
N ILE A 58 5.06 0.75 12.48
CA ILE A 58 4.19 -0.03 11.59
C ILE A 58 4.09 -1.45 12.15
N THR A 59 2.87 -1.89 12.44
CA THR A 59 2.60 -3.25 12.96
C THR A 59 2.19 -4.20 11.86
N SER A 60 1.51 -3.71 10.82
CA SER A 60 1.08 -4.53 9.70
C SER A 60 0.89 -3.72 8.43
N ILE A 61 1.13 -4.35 7.28
CA ILE A 61 0.78 -3.80 5.97
C ILE A 61 -0.06 -4.84 5.24
N ARG A 62 -1.26 -4.44 4.81
CA ARG A 62 -2.22 -5.34 4.18
C ARG A 62 -2.72 -4.76 2.87
N ARG A 63 -2.78 -5.59 1.83
CA ARG A 63 -3.38 -5.22 0.55
C ARG A 63 -4.89 -5.08 0.68
N VAL A 64 -5.42 -3.95 0.25
CA VAL A 64 -6.86 -3.73 0.09
C VAL A 64 -7.28 -4.35 -1.24
N ARG A 65 -8.28 -5.22 -1.21
CA ARG A 65 -8.78 -5.99 -2.36
C ARG A 65 -10.11 -5.44 -2.88
#